data_AF-A0A949QCM3-F1
#
_entry.id   AF-A0A949QCM3-F1
#
_cell.length_a   1.000
_cell.length_b   1.000
_cell.length_c   1.000
_cell.angle_alpha   90.00
_cell.angle_beta   90.00
_cell.angle_gamma   90.00
#
_symmetry.space_group_name_H-M   'P 1'
#
loop_
_entity.id
_entity.type
_entity.pdbx_description
1 polymer ?
#
loop_
_entity_poly.entity_id
_entity_poly.type
_entity_poly.pdbx_seq_one_letter_code
_entity_poly.pdbx_strand_id
1 'polypeptide(L)'
;TKRFRVYVNTDIIGVEIAGSVKNIIAIAAGISDGVGFGDNAKAAIITRGMAEISRLGCKLGGDSVTISGLAGIGDLVVTCLSRHSRNRFVGEEIGRGRSLDNVISSMNMIAEGVHSTKAVYELSRSVGVDMPITNAVYQMLFEAKPSQQAILELMTRDPKQECD
;
A
#
# COMPACT_ATOMS: atom_id res chain seq x y z
N THR A 1 16.66 20.47 14.91
CA THR A 1 17.27 21.41 13.93
C THR A 1 16.17 22.35 13.43
N LYS A 2 16.46 23.52 12.84
CA LYS A 2 15.42 24.39 12.24
C LYS A 2 14.68 23.76 11.04
N ARG A 3 15.09 22.58 10.57
CA ARG A 3 14.55 21.85 9.40
C ARG A 3 13.70 20.62 9.76
N PHE A 4 13.52 20.32 11.04
CA PHE A 4 12.79 19.13 11.50
C PHE A 4 11.75 19.55 12.54
N ARG A 5 10.47 19.32 12.24
CA ARG A 5 9.34 19.65 13.11
C ARG A 5 8.62 18.37 13.51
N VAL A 6 8.35 18.24 14.81
CA VAL A 6 7.67 17.09 15.40
C VAL A 6 6.23 17.47 15.72
N TYR A 7 5.30 16.56 15.44
CA TYR A 7 3.90 16.64 15.81
C TYR A 7 3.58 15.46 16.71
N VAL A 8 2.97 15.71 17.86
CA VAL A 8 2.60 14.66 18.83
C VAL A 8 1.23 14.12 18.46
N ASN A 9 1.09 12.80 18.48
CA ASN A 9 -0.18 12.12 18.29
C ASN A 9 -0.34 11.03 19.37
N THR A 10 -1.52 10.97 19.98
CA THR A 10 -1.87 9.96 21.00
C THR A 10 -2.57 8.74 20.41
N ASP A 11 -3.01 8.82 19.15
CA ASP A 11 -3.61 7.72 18.41
C ASP A 11 -2.52 6.77 17.86
N ILE A 12 -2.06 5.89 18.74
CA ILE A 12 -1.02 4.90 18.41
C ILE A 12 -1.53 3.94 17.32
N ILE A 13 -2.80 3.52 17.39
CA ILE A 13 -3.40 2.57 16.45
C ILE A 13 -3.43 3.17 15.04
N GLY A 14 -3.94 4.39 14.88
CA GLY A 14 -3.99 5.05 13.59
C GLY A 14 -2.60 5.25 12.98
N VAL A 15 -1.60 5.60 13.79
CA VAL A 15 -0.21 5.75 13.33
C VAL A 15 0.38 4.41 12.88
N GLU A 16 0.20 3.33 13.64
CA GLU A 16 0.74 2.00 13.31
C GLU A 16 0.10 1.42 12.04
N ILE A 17 -1.22 1.53 11.91
CA ILE A 17 -1.94 1.07 10.72
C ILE A 17 -1.55 1.89 9.49
N ALA A 18 -1.50 3.22 9.61
CA ALA A 18 -1.06 4.07 8.50
C ALA A 18 0.37 3.76 8.05
N GLY A 19 1.30 3.62 9.00
CA GLY A 19 2.71 3.35 8.72
C GLY A 19 2.98 1.97 8.13
N SER A 20 2.21 0.95 8.52
CA SER A 20 2.38 -0.42 8.03
C SER A 20 1.70 -0.64 6.68
N VAL A 21 0.46 -0.19 6.52
CA VAL A 21 -0.34 -0.45 5.32
C VAL A 21 0.11 0.40 4.13
N LYS A 22 0.65 1.61 4.34
CA LYS A 22 1.19 2.43 3.22
C LYS A 22 2.24 1.69 2.40
N ASN A 23 3.00 0.77 3.03
CA ASN A 23 4.07 0.02 2.38
C ASN A 23 3.50 -0.97 1.36
N ILE A 24 2.30 -1.50 1.62
CA ILE A 24 1.55 -2.36 0.71
C ILE A 24 1.05 -1.55 -0.48
N ILE A 25 0.50 -0.36 -0.22
CA ILE A 25 0.06 0.56 -1.29
C ILE A 25 1.23 1.03 -2.15
N ALA A 26 2.41 1.21 -1.57
CA ALA A 26 3.63 1.52 -2.30
C ALA A 26 4.09 0.37 -3.22
N ILE A 27 3.93 -0.89 -2.81
CA ILE A 27 4.15 -2.05 -3.69
C ILE A 27 3.16 -1.99 -4.86
N ALA A 28 1.86 -1.77 -4.60
CA ALA A 28 0.86 -1.66 -5.67
C ALA A 28 1.19 -0.54 -6.67
N ALA A 29 1.58 0.64 -6.17
CA ALA A 29 2.01 1.76 -6.99
C ALA A 29 3.26 1.42 -7.83
N GLY A 30 4.23 0.71 -7.24
CA GLY A 30 5.39 0.18 -7.94
C GLY A 30 5.00 -0.81 -9.05
N ILE A 31 4.09 -1.74 -8.78
CA ILE A 31 3.62 -2.70 -9.79
C ILE A 31 2.97 -1.96 -10.97
N SER A 32 2.15 -0.94 -10.69
CA SER A 32 1.57 -0.08 -11.72
C SER A 32 2.65 0.62 -12.58
N ASP A 33 3.77 1.03 -11.98
CA ASP A 33 4.92 1.58 -12.71
C ASP A 33 5.58 0.52 -13.59
N GLY A 34 5.85 -0.67 -13.04
CA GLY A 34 6.51 -1.76 -13.76
C GLY A 34 5.70 -2.28 -14.96
N VAL A 35 4.37 -2.26 -14.86
CA VAL A 35 3.44 -2.64 -15.96
C VAL A 35 3.24 -1.51 -16.98
N GLY A 36 3.53 -0.26 -16.61
CA GLY A 36 3.44 0.89 -17.51
C GLY A 36 2.06 1.55 -17.62
N PHE A 37 1.23 1.49 -16.58
CA PHE A 37 -0.12 2.08 -16.58
C PHE A 37 -0.15 3.61 -16.37
N GLY A 38 1.00 4.22 -16.06
CA GLY A 38 1.15 5.67 -15.95
C GLY A 38 0.58 6.29 -14.67
N ASP A 39 0.68 7.62 -14.59
CA ASP A 39 0.46 8.36 -13.34
C ASP A 39 -1.00 8.38 -12.89
N ASN A 40 -1.97 8.32 -13.81
CA ASN A 40 -3.40 8.31 -13.46
C ASN A 40 -3.78 7.03 -12.70
N ALA A 41 -3.30 5.87 -13.14
CA ALA A 41 -3.52 4.61 -12.45
C ALA A 41 -2.87 4.62 -11.06
N LYS A 42 -1.65 5.16 -10.97
CA LYS A 42 -0.94 5.32 -9.70
C LYS A 42 -1.69 6.25 -8.74
N ALA A 43 -2.20 7.39 -9.21
CA ALA A 43 -3.00 8.29 -8.41
C ALA A 43 -4.26 7.61 -7.88
N ALA A 44 -4.96 6.84 -8.72
CA ALA A 44 -6.12 6.05 -8.31
C ALA A 44 -5.76 5.01 -7.23
N ILE A 45 -4.62 4.33 -7.35
CA ILE A 45 -4.12 3.38 -6.33
C ILE A 45 -3.84 4.10 -5.01
N ILE A 46 -3.19 5.27 -5.04
CA ILE A 46 -2.88 6.03 -3.81
C ILE A 46 -4.18 6.45 -3.12
N THR A 47 -5.12 7.04 -3.84
CA THR A 47 -6.40 7.51 -3.28
C THR A 47 -7.22 6.35 -2.70
N ARG A 48 -7.36 5.26 -3.44
CA ARG A 48 -8.10 4.07 -2.96
C ARG A 48 -7.36 3.34 -1.84
N GLY A 49 -6.03 3.36 -1.86
CA GLY A 49 -5.19 2.84 -0.80
C GLY A 49 -5.38 3.60 0.50
N MET A 50 -5.52 4.93 0.44
CA MET A 50 -5.88 5.73 1.62
C MET A 50 -7.23 5.29 2.22
N ALA A 51 -8.23 5.02 1.38
CA ALA A 51 -9.52 4.53 1.85
C ALA A 51 -9.39 3.15 2.54
N GLU A 52 -8.52 2.25 2.06
CA GLU A 52 -8.22 0.98 2.73
C GLU A 52 -7.57 1.16 4.10
N ILE A 53 -6.57 2.05 4.19
CA ILE A 53 -5.90 2.39 5.45
C ILE A 53 -6.92 2.93 6.44
N SER A 54 -7.79 3.85 6.00
CA SER A 54 -8.84 4.45 6.82
C SER A 54 -9.84 3.40 7.32
N ARG A 55 -10.38 2.55 6.43
CA ARG A 55 -11.32 1.49 6.82
C ARG A 55 -10.74 0.54 7.85
N LEU A 56 -9.50 0.07 7.65
CA LEU A 56 -8.86 -0.83 8.60
C LEU A 56 -8.54 -0.13 9.93
N GLY A 57 -7.95 1.07 9.87
CA GLY A 57 -7.55 1.83 11.05
C GLY A 57 -8.75 2.17 11.94
N CYS A 58 -9.83 2.70 11.35
CA CYS A 58 -11.06 3.00 12.06
C CYS A 58 -11.71 1.74 12.65
N LYS A 59 -11.70 0.61 11.92
CA LYS A 59 -12.23 -0.66 12.43
C LYS A 59 -11.48 -1.15 13.68
N LEU A 60 -10.19 -0.86 13.78
CA LEU A 60 -9.33 -1.23 14.90
C LEU A 60 -9.31 -0.17 16.02
N GLY A 61 -10.07 0.92 15.89
CA GLY A 61 -10.20 1.97 16.91
C GLY A 61 -9.26 3.17 16.72
N GLY A 62 -8.58 3.28 15.59
CA GLY A 62 -7.81 4.47 15.22
C GLY A 62 -8.67 5.64 14.75
N ASP A 63 -8.12 6.84 14.77
CA ASP A 63 -8.77 8.09 14.36
C ASP A 63 -8.56 8.36 12.87
N SER A 64 -9.64 8.64 12.14
CA SER A 64 -9.58 8.98 10.70
C SER A 64 -8.79 10.26 10.43
N VAL A 65 -8.73 11.20 11.39
CA VAL A 65 -7.95 12.43 11.30
C VAL A 65 -6.45 12.13 11.36
N THR A 66 -6.02 11.18 12.19
CA THR A 66 -4.63 10.69 12.22
C THR A 66 -4.21 10.13 10.87
N ILE A 67 -5.06 9.29 10.29
CA ILE A 67 -4.83 8.60 9.02
C ILE A 67 -4.80 9.61 7.86
N SER A 68 -5.66 10.62 7.90
CA SER A 68 -5.68 11.70 6.91
C SER A 68 -4.55 12.72 7.12
N GLY A 69 -3.88 12.68 8.28
CA GLY A 69 -2.80 13.58 8.68
C GLY A 69 -1.42 13.16 8.16
N LEU A 70 -0.37 13.79 8.70
CA LEU A 70 1.03 13.59 8.29
C LEU A 70 1.49 12.13 8.35
N ALA A 71 1.04 11.37 9.37
CA ALA A 71 1.42 9.97 9.56
C ALA A 71 0.84 9.03 8.50
N GLY A 72 -0.28 9.41 7.87
CA GLY A 72 -0.87 8.64 6.76
C GLY A 72 -0.60 9.26 5.40
N ILE A 73 -1.24 10.38 5.05
CA ILE A 73 -1.19 10.88 3.66
C ILE A 73 0.20 11.35 3.25
N GLY A 74 0.88 12.07 4.13
CA GLY A 74 2.20 12.62 3.82
C GLY A 74 3.20 11.50 3.54
N ASP A 75 3.21 10.49 4.40
CA ASP A 75 4.12 9.37 4.31
C ASP A 75 3.74 8.38 3.18
N LEU A 76 2.43 8.16 2.96
CA LEU A 76 1.92 7.38 1.84
C LEU A 76 2.40 7.96 0.51
N VAL A 77 2.16 9.26 0.27
CA VAL A 77 2.48 9.91 -1.00
C VAL A 77 3.98 9.84 -1.28
N VAL A 78 4.84 10.17 -0.31
CA VAL A 78 6.29 10.09 -0.53
C VAL A 78 6.76 8.65 -0.75
N THR A 79 6.16 7.67 -0.06
CA THR A 79 6.53 6.26 -0.20
C THR A 79 6.09 5.69 -1.55
N CYS A 80 4.95 6.13 -2.10
CA CYS A 80 4.46 5.71 -3.41
C CYS A 80 5.16 6.41 -4.59
N LEU A 81 5.62 7.65 -4.43
CA LEU A 81 6.21 8.44 -5.52
C LEU A 81 7.75 8.41 -5.53
N SER A 82 8.40 8.16 -4.39
CA SER A 82 9.86 8.22 -4.30
C SER A 82 10.53 7.00 -4.93
N ARG A 83 11.52 7.24 -5.79
CA ARG A 83 12.43 6.21 -6.29
C ARG A 83 13.27 5.54 -5.19
N HIS A 84 13.40 6.17 -4.04
CA HIS A 84 14.14 5.65 -2.88
C HIS A 84 13.28 4.72 -2.00
N SER A 85 11.98 4.59 -2.29
CA SER A 85 11.11 3.64 -1.64
C SER A 85 11.44 2.22 -2.06
N ARG A 86 11.88 1.40 -1.10
CA ARG A 86 12.18 -0.02 -1.28
C ARG A 86 10.93 -0.82 -1.65
N ASN A 87 9.79 -0.48 -1.05
CA ASN A 87 8.50 -1.11 -1.34
C ASN A 87 8.04 -0.80 -2.76
N ARG A 88 8.17 0.46 -3.21
CA ARG A 88 7.90 0.84 -4.61
C ARG A 88 8.82 0.10 -5.58
N PHE A 89 10.11 0.00 -5.26
CA PHE A 89 11.08 -0.73 -6.08
C PHE A 89 10.71 -2.22 -6.21
N VAL A 90 10.35 -2.89 -5.11
CA VAL A 90 9.89 -4.28 -5.17
C VAL A 90 8.68 -4.42 -6.08
N GLY A 91 7.70 -3.53 -5.93
CA GLY A 91 6.54 -3.52 -6.82
C GLY A 91 6.92 -3.33 -8.28
N GLU A 92 7.82 -2.39 -8.58
CA GLU A 92 8.26 -2.09 -9.95
C GLU A 92 8.93 -3.28 -10.63
N GLU A 93 9.80 -3.99 -9.92
CA GLU A 93 10.47 -5.18 -10.45
C GLU A 93 9.50 -6.36 -10.68
N ILE A 94 8.50 -6.51 -9.80
CA ILE A 94 7.44 -7.51 -9.98
C ILE A 94 6.53 -7.13 -11.15
N GLY A 95 6.21 -5.84 -11.31
CA GLY A 95 5.47 -5.33 -12.47
C GLY A 95 6.19 -5.61 -13.79
N ARG A 96 7.52 -5.59 -13.79
CA ARG A 96 8.39 -5.96 -14.93
C ARG A 96 8.53 -7.48 -15.14
N GLY A 97 7.88 -8.30 -14.31
CA GLY A 97 7.83 -9.75 -14.45
C GLY A 97 8.93 -10.53 -13.71
N ARG A 98 9.69 -9.89 -12.81
CA ARG A 98 10.64 -10.62 -11.95
C ARG A 98 9.88 -11.30 -10.80
N SER A 99 10.34 -12.49 -10.42
CA SER A 99 9.79 -13.19 -9.25
C SER A 99 10.19 -12.49 -7.95
N LEU A 100 9.34 -12.58 -6.93
CA LEU A 100 9.58 -12.00 -5.61
C LEU A 100 10.93 -12.46 -5.02
N ASP A 101 11.24 -13.76 -5.10
CA ASP A 101 12.49 -14.33 -4.58
C ASP A 101 13.74 -13.72 -5.24
N ASN A 102 13.69 -13.50 -6.56
CA ASN A 102 14.79 -12.88 -7.31
C ASN A 102 14.97 -11.41 -6.93
N VAL A 103 13.87 -10.70 -6.68
CA VAL A 103 13.91 -9.30 -6.25
C VAL A 103 14.50 -9.21 -4.85
N ILE A 104 13.98 -9.97 -3.88
CA ILE A 104 14.47 -9.98 -2.50
C ILE A 104 15.94 -10.37 -2.43
N SER A 105 16.35 -11.41 -3.16
CA SER A 105 17.75 -11.86 -3.17
C SER A 105 18.72 -10.84 -3.77
N SER A 106 18.23 -9.89 -4.57
CA SER A 106 19.03 -8.81 -5.15
C SER A 106 19.12 -7.55 -4.27
N MET A 107 18.40 -7.51 -3.15
CA MET A 107 18.33 -6.36 -2.26
C MET A 107 19.17 -6.55 -1.00
N ASN A 108 19.92 -5.51 -0.63
CA ASN A 108 20.65 -5.45 0.65
C ASN A 108 19.77 -4.95 1.82
N MET A 109 18.49 -4.69 1.58
CA MET A 109 17.56 -4.10 2.55
C MET A 109 16.21 -4.81 2.48
N ILE A 110 15.54 -4.91 3.62
CA ILE A 110 14.22 -5.53 3.74
C ILE A 110 13.14 -4.57 3.21
N ALA A 111 12.24 -5.09 2.38
CA ALA A 111 11.00 -4.42 2.00
C ALA A 111 9.88 -4.87 2.96
N GLU A 112 9.67 -4.07 4.02
CA GLU A 112 8.68 -4.34 5.07
C GLU A 112 7.28 -4.65 4.51
N GLY A 113 6.90 -4.00 3.40
CA GLY A 113 5.60 -4.18 2.76
C GLY A 113 5.31 -5.62 2.33
N VAL A 114 6.34 -6.42 2.01
CA VAL A 114 6.16 -7.84 1.67
C VAL A 114 5.62 -8.60 2.88
N HIS A 115 6.24 -8.43 4.05
CA HIS A 115 5.78 -9.08 5.28
C HIS A 115 4.45 -8.49 5.77
N SER A 116 4.32 -7.16 5.74
CA SER A 116 3.07 -6.49 6.13
C SER A 116 1.89 -6.93 5.27
N THR A 117 2.09 -7.20 3.98
CA THR A 117 1.01 -7.68 3.10
C THR A 117 0.36 -8.93 3.63
N LYS A 118 1.16 -9.93 4.05
CA LYS A 118 0.62 -11.19 4.58
C LYS A 118 -0.16 -10.97 5.88
N ALA A 119 0.43 -10.24 6.82
CA ALA A 119 -0.20 -9.98 8.12
C ALA A 119 -1.48 -9.14 8.00
N VAL A 120 -1.46 -8.08 7.18
CA VAL A 120 -2.62 -7.20 6.98
C VAL A 120 -3.72 -7.90 6.19
N TYR A 121 -3.38 -8.76 5.23
CA TYR A 121 -4.35 -9.60 4.53
C TYR A 121 -5.10 -10.55 5.50
N GLU A 122 -4.37 -11.22 6.39
CA GLU A 122 -4.98 -12.10 7.40
C GLU A 122 -5.83 -11.31 8.41
N LEU A 123 -5.33 -10.15 8.85
CA LEU A 123 -6.03 -9.26 9.78
C LEU A 123 -7.31 -8.67 9.18
N SER A 124 -7.28 -8.18 7.95
CA SER A 124 -8.45 -7.58 7.30
C SER A 124 -9.59 -8.59 7.18
N ARG A 125 -9.26 -9.86 6.90
CA ARG A 125 -10.24 -10.96 6.86
C ARG A 125 -10.78 -11.30 8.24
N SER A 126 -9.95 -11.34 9.28
CA SER A 126 -10.40 -11.68 10.63
C SER A 126 -11.33 -10.62 11.23
N VAL A 127 -11.15 -9.35 10.85
CA VAL A 127 -12.01 -8.23 11.31
C VAL A 127 -13.09 -7.81 10.29
N GLY A 128 -13.16 -8.48 9.14
CA GLY A 128 -14.20 -8.28 8.12
C GLY A 128 -14.13 -6.95 7.37
N VAL A 129 -12.93 -6.47 7.02
CA VAL A 129 -12.69 -5.21 6.30
C VAL A 129 -12.33 -5.47 4.83
N ASP A 130 -13.03 -4.83 3.90
CA ASP A 130 -12.70 -4.91 2.46
C ASP A 130 -11.43 -4.12 2.14
N MET A 131 -10.38 -4.84 1.73
CA MET A 131 -9.08 -4.30 1.31
C MET A 131 -8.63 -4.81 -0.07
N PRO A 132 -9.28 -4.35 -1.17
CA PRO A 132 -9.04 -4.84 -2.52
C PRO A 132 -7.59 -4.77 -3.02
N ILE A 133 -6.90 -3.65 -2.80
CA ILE A 133 -5.50 -3.42 -3.19
C ILE A 133 -4.62 -4.35 -2.38
N THR A 134 -4.82 -4.41 -1.07
CA THR A 134 -4.07 -5.34 -0.21
C THR A 134 -4.25 -6.79 -0.65
N ASN A 135 -5.49 -7.20 -0.98
CA ASN A 135 -5.79 -8.52 -1.51
C ASN A 135 -5.08 -8.78 -2.86
N ALA A 136 -5.13 -7.82 -3.79
CA ALA A 136 -4.45 -7.95 -5.07
C ALA A 136 -2.92 -8.07 -4.90
N VAL A 137 -2.33 -7.26 -4.02
CA VAL A 137 -0.89 -7.36 -3.70
C VAL A 137 -0.57 -8.72 -3.08
N TYR A 138 -1.38 -9.21 -2.14
CA TYR A 138 -1.22 -10.55 -1.59
C TYR A 138 -1.21 -11.64 -2.68
N GLN A 139 -2.19 -11.60 -3.59
CA GLN A 139 -2.29 -12.57 -4.68
C GLN A 139 -1.08 -12.51 -5.62
N MET A 140 -0.58 -11.31 -5.93
CA MET A 140 0.59 -11.15 -6.78
C MET A 140 1.88 -11.63 -6.10
N LEU A 141 2.02 -11.40 -4.79
CA LEU A 141 3.22 -11.77 -4.04
C LEU A 141 3.27 -13.25 -3.66
N PHE A 142 2.12 -13.85 -3.32
CA PHE A 142 2.08 -15.16 -2.66
C PHE A 142 1.26 -16.22 -3.41
N GLU A 143 0.40 -15.83 -4.35
CA GLU A 143 -0.42 -16.77 -5.13
C GLU A 143 -0.06 -16.77 -6.63
N ALA A 144 1.06 -16.14 -7.00
CA ALA A 144 1.57 -16.04 -8.37
C ALA A 144 0.56 -15.45 -9.38
N LYS A 145 -0.38 -14.61 -8.93
CA LYS A 145 -1.32 -13.93 -9.82
C LYS A 145 -0.57 -12.96 -10.76
N PRO A 146 -0.81 -12.99 -12.07
CA PRO A 146 -0.14 -12.08 -13.01
C PRO A 146 -0.42 -10.61 -12.68
N SER A 147 0.64 -9.79 -12.63
CA SER A 147 0.57 -8.37 -12.23
C SER A 147 -0.35 -7.54 -13.12
N GLN A 148 -0.22 -7.69 -14.43
CA GLN A 148 -1.05 -6.98 -15.40
C GLN A 148 -2.54 -7.29 -15.23
N GLN A 149 -2.89 -8.55 -14.97
CA GLN A 149 -4.27 -8.96 -14.71
C GLN A 149 -4.79 -8.36 -13.39
N ALA A 150 -4.01 -8.46 -12.31
CA ALA A 150 -4.42 -7.96 -11.00
C ALA A 150 -4.64 -6.43 -10.99
N ILE A 151 -3.76 -5.66 -11.63
CA ILE A 151 -3.94 -4.21 -11.72
C ILE A 151 -5.12 -3.86 -12.62
N LEU A 152 -5.32 -4.58 -13.75
CA LEU A 152 -6.48 -4.35 -14.61
C LEU A 152 -7.79 -4.56 -13.83
N GLU A 153 -7.93 -5.67 -13.11
CA GLU A 153 -9.09 -5.96 -12.26
C GLU A 153 -9.31 -4.90 -11.17
N LEU A 154 -8.23 -4.36 -10.59
CA LEU A 154 -8.35 -3.23 -9.66
C LEU A 154 -8.94 -2.00 -10.34
N MET A 155 -8.51 -1.68 -11.56
CA MET A 155 -8.93 -0.49 -12.30
C MET A 155 -10.33 -0.62 -12.91
N THR A 156 -10.77 -1.83 -13.27
CA THR A 156 -12.08 -2.08 -13.91
C THR A 156 -13.17 -2.54 -12.94
N ARG A 157 -12.88 -2.56 -11.64
CA ARG A 157 -13.83 -2.93 -10.59
C ARG A 157 -15.09 -2.06 -10.66
N ASP A 158 -16.25 -2.65 -10.37
CA ASP A 158 -17.53 -1.94 -10.42
C ASP A 158 -17.49 -0.65 -9.59
N PRO A 159 -17.98 0.47 -10.15
CA PRO A 159 -18.02 1.74 -9.44
C PRO A 159 -18.87 1.62 -8.18
N LYS A 160 -18.33 2.09 -7.05
CA LYS A 160 -19.03 2.27 -5.77
C LYS A 160 -19.10 3.76 -5.43
N GLN A 161 -19.96 4.14 -4.49
CA GLN A 161 -19.95 5.52 -4.00
C GLN A 161 -18.62 5.83 -3.32
N GLU A 162 -18.17 7.07 -3.44
CA GLU A 162 -16.89 7.54 -2.90
C GLU A 162 -16.85 7.56 -1.36
N CYS A 163 -18.03 7.66 -0.72
CA CYS A 163 -18.19 7.81 0.73
C CYS A 163 -18.70 6.54 1.45
N ASP A 164 -18.74 5.38 0.79
CA ASP A 164 -19.15 4.08 1.38
C ASP A 164 -18.00 3.29 2.01
#